data_AF-A0AB34YKA9-F1
#
_entry.id   AF-A0AB34YKA9-F1
#
_cell.length_a   1.000
_cell.length_b   1.000
_cell.length_c   1.000
_cell.angle_alpha   90.00
_cell.angle_beta   90.00
_cell.angle_gamma   90.00
#
_symmetry.space_group_name_H-M   'P 1'
#
loop_
_entity.id
_entity.type
_entity.pdbx_description
1 polymer ?
#
loop_
_entity_poly.entity_id
_entity_poly.type
_entity_poly.pdbx_seq_one_letter_code
_entity_poly.pdbx_strand_id
1 'polypeptide(L)' 'MNLSVKSRTLTAPPTTPSAGARYIVASSATGVWSGKEGTIASFIDDGWLFIQPAIGWQAYIKAEAKLLVFDGAL' A
#
# COMPACT_ATOMS: atom_id res chain seq x y z
N MET A 1 -6.06 6.50 15.40
CA MET A 1 -6.07 5.70 14.15
C MET A 1 -4.72 5.88 13.48
N ASN A 2 -3.88 4.84 13.40
CA ASN A 2 -2.58 4.90 12.72
C ASN A 2 -2.63 4.06 11.42
N LEU A 3 -2.03 4.57 10.35
CA LEU A 3 -1.86 3.80 9.12
C LEU A 3 -0.66 2.85 9.28
N SER A 4 -0.93 1.55 9.17
CA SER A 4 0.10 0.53 9.06
C SER A 4 -0.17 -0.34 7.84
N VAL A 5 0.89 -0.64 7.09
CA VAL A 5 0.89 -1.47 5.88
C VAL A 5 1.84 -2.66 6.08
N LYS A 6 1.53 -3.78 5.43
CA LYS A 6 2.32 -5.01 5.52
C LYS A 6 3.66 -4.87 4.79
N SER A 7 3.65 -4.35 3.57
CA SER A 7 4.84 -4.15 2.73
C SER A 7 4.67 -2.98 1.76
N ARG A 8 5.79 -2.45 1.24
CA ARG A 8 5.87 -1.42 0.20
C ARG A 8 6.61 -1.86 -1.07
N THR A 9 6.99 -3.13 -1.17
CA THR A 9 7.85 -3.67 -2.25
C THR A 9 7.12 -4.61 -3.19
N LEU A 10 5.84 -4.87 -2.97
CA LEU A 10 5.05 -5.77 -3.81
C LEU A 10 4.54 -5.05 -5.06
N THR A 11 4.79 -5.65 -6.21
CA THR A 11 4.32 -5.20 -7.52
C THR A 11 3.01 -5.89 -7.95
N ALA A 12 2.61 -6.96 -7.26
CA ALA A 12 1.36 -7.66 -7.50
C ALA A 12 0.62 -7.88 -6.17
N PRO A 13 -0.72 -7.89 -6.17
CA PRO A 13 -1.49 -8.28 -5.00
C PRO A 13 -1.18 -9.72 -4.60
N PRO A 14 -1.13 -10.04 -3.29
CA PRO A 14 -1.18 -11.42 -2.83
C PRO A 14 -2.43 -12.12 -3.38
N THR A 15 -2.32 -13.42 -3.70
CA THR A 15 -3.45 -14.23 -4.19
C THR A 15 -4.53 -14.45 -3.12
N THR A 16 -4.14 -14.43 -1.84
CA THR A 16 -5.04 -14.60 -0.68
C THR A 16 -4.83 -13.47 0.33
N PRO A 17 -5.25 -12.23 0.01
CA PRO A 17 -5.11 -11.11 0.93
C PRO A 17 -6.07 -11.28 2.12
N SER A 18 -5.56 -11.07 3.33
CA SER A 18 -6.39 -11.03 4.54
C SER A 18 -7.28 -9.78 4.53
N ALA A 19 -8.50 -9.87 5.05
CA ALA A 19 -9.35 -8.69 5.28
C ALA A 19 -8.58 -7.59 6.04
N GLY A 20 -8.68 -6.35 5.56
CA GLY A 20 -7.98 -5.19 6.12
C GLY A 20 -6.47 -5.16 5.85
N ALA A 21 -5.93 -6.06 5.03
CA ALA A 21 -4.53 -6.00 4.61
C ALA A 21 -4.27 -4.73 3.80
N ARG A 22 -3.16 -4.05 4.10
CA ARG A 22 -2.76 -2.82 3.42
C ARG A 22 -1.35 -2.93 2.90
N TYR A 23 -1.09 -2.37 1.73
CA TYR A 23 0.21 -2.36 1.07
C TYR A 23 0.43 -1.00 0.42
N ILE A 24 1.69 -0.60 0.27
CA ILE A 24 2.05 0.45 -0.70
C ILE A 24 2.41 -0.28 -1.99
N VAL A 25 1.75 0.07 -3.08
CA VAL A 25 1.96 -0.55 -4.39
C VAL A 25 3.34 -0.13 -4.90
N ALA A 26 4.23 -1.08 -5.18
CA ALA A 26 5.55 -0.78 -5.70
C ALA A 26 5.49 -0.38 -7.19
N SER A 27 6.58 0.21 -7.70
CA SER A 27 6.75 0.54 -9.12
C SER A 27 6.60 -0.70 -10.01
N SER A 28 6.15 -0.51 -11.25
CA SER A 28 5.90 -1.60 -12.22
C SER A 28 4.81 -2.56 -11.73
N ALA A 29 3.68 -2.00 -11.29
CA ALA A 29 2.59 -2.78 -10.72
C ALA A 29 1.88 -3.63 -11.79
N THR A 30 1.33 -4.76 -11.37
CA THR A 30 0.73 -5.77 -12.26
C THR A 30 -0.61 -6.26 -11.73
N GLY A 31 -1.36 -6.97 -12.58
CA GLY A 31 -2.70 -7.44 -12.26
C GLY A 31 -3.63 -6.28 -11.94
N VAL A 32 -4.48 -6.44 -10.91
CA VAL A 32 -5.41 -5.40 -10.47
C VAL A 32 -4.72 -4.17 -9.84
N TRP A 33 -3.41 -4.23 -9.60
CA TRP A 33 -2.62 -3.09 -9.11
C TRP A 33 -1.98 -2.26 -10.25
N SER A 34 -2.08 -2.71 -11.50
CA SER A 34 -1.51 -2.00 -12.66
C SER A 34 -2.03 -0.55 -12.74
N GLY A 35 -1.13 0.42 -12.86
CA GLY A 35 -1.46 1.86 -12.90
C GLY A 35 -1.82 2.46 -11.53
N LYS A 36 -1.55 1.75 -10.44
CA LYS A 36 -1.80 2.19 -9.05
C LYS A 36 -0.51 2.32 -8.23
N GLU A 37 0.63 2.46 -8.89
CA GLU A 37 1.94 2.61 -8.29
C GLU A 37 1.95 3.73 -7.23
N GLY A 38 2.54 3.43 -6.07
CA GLY A 38 2.67 4.28 -4.90
C GLY A 38 1.37 4.74 -4.23
N THR A 39 0.23 4.21 -4.65
CA THR A 39 -0.99 4.29 -3.84
C THR A 39 -0.93 3.29 -2.68
N ILE A 40 -1.74 3.56 -1.64
CA ILE A 40 -1.99 2.61 -0.57
C ILE A 40 -3.15 1.72 -1.02
N ALA A 41 -2.86 0.45 -1.28
CA ALA A 41 -3.87 -0.58 -1.56
C ALA A 41 -4.37 -1.18 -0.24
N SER A 42 -5.67 -1.05 0.04
CA SER A 42 -6.34 -1.61 1.21
C SER A 42 -7.38 -2.64 0.77
N PHE A 43 -7.29 -3.87 1.29
CA PHE A 43 -8.23 -4.95 0.97
C PHE A 43 -9.46 -4.86 1.88
N ILE A 44 -10.62 -4.56 1.29
CA ILE A 44 -11.92 -4.33 1.97
C ILE A 44 -13.02 -4.91 1.09
N ASP A 45 -13.98 -5.63 1.68
CA ASP A 45 -15.16 -6.22 1.01
C ASP A 45 -14.80 -6.99 -0.28
N ASP A 46 -13.80 -7.87 -0.17
CA ASP A 46 -13.25 -8.67 -1.28
C ASP A 46 -12.68 -7.88 -2.47
N GLY A 47 -12.45 -6.57 -2.29
CA GLY A 47 -11.88 -5.67 -3.28
C GLY A 47 -10.67 -4.88 -2.78
N TRP A 48 -9.97 -4.24 -3.73
CA TRP A 48 -8.88 -3.31 -3.41
C TRP A 48 -9.37 -1.87 -3.50
N LEU A 49 -9.33 -1.17 -2.37
CA LEU A 49 -9.44 0.28 -2.31
C LEU A 49 -8.04 0.89 -2.46
N PHE A 50 -7.86 1.76 -3.45
CA PHE A 50 -6.61 2.48 -3.67
C PHE A 50 -6.73 3.92 -3.18
N ILE A 51 -5.78 4.33 -2.35
CA ILE A 51 -5.77 5.66 -1.73
C ILE A 51 -4.48 6.36 -2.13
N GLN A 52 -4.58 7.51 -2.77
CA GLN A 52 -3.42 8.34 -3.07
C GLN A 52 -2.97 9.06 -1.79
N PRO A 53 -1.73 8.84 -1.31
CA PRO A 53 -1.26 9.52 -0.12
C PRO A 53 -1.09 11.03 -0.39
N ALA A 54 -1.38 11.86 0.61
CA ALA A 54 -1.04 13.27 0.58
C ALA A 54 0.29 13.50 1.29
N ILE A 55 1.00 14.56 0.91
CA ILE A 55 2.28 14.96 1.52
C ILE A 55 2.11 15.05 3.04
N GLY A 56 3.07 14.50 3.79
CA GLY A 56 3.07 14.43 5.24
C GLY A 56 2.35 13.22 5.83
N TRP A 57 1.68 12.39 5.02
CA TRP A 57 1.07 11.15 5.50
C TRP A 57 2.13 10.19 6.04
N GLN A 58 1.80 9.53 7.14
CA GLN A 58 2.69 8.59 7.83
C GLN A 58 2.16 7.17 7.74
N ALA A 59 3.03 6.22 7.41
CA ALA A 59 2.71 4.80 7.38
C ALA A 59 3.80 3.97 8.07
N TYR A 60 3.38 3.10 9.00
CA TYR A 60 4.29 2.10 9.56
C TYR A 60 4.35 0.85 8.68
N ILE A 61 5.52 0.55 8.14
CA ILE A 61 5.79 -0.61 7.29
C ILE A 61 6.19 -1.78 8.19
N LYS A 62 5.30 -2.77 8.34
CA LYS A 62 5.52 -3.92 9.23
C LYS A 62 6.73 -4.76 8.82
N ALA A 63 6.91 -5.00 7.52
CA ALA A 63 8.02 -5.79 7.00
C ALA A 63 9.40 -5.17 7.28
N GLU A 64 9.47 -3.85 7.43
CA GLU A 64 10.73 -3.13 7.66
C GLU A 64 10.90 -2.67 9.12
N ALA A 65 9.84 -2.77 9.92
CA ALA A 65 9.73 -2.15 11.24
C ALA A 65 10.07 -0.64 11.26
N LYS A 66 9.60 0.10 10.24
CA LYS A 66 9.91 1.53 10.06
C LYS A 66 8.67 2.39 9.86
N LEU A 67 8.73 3.61 10.35
CA LEU A 67 7.78 4.66 10.04
C LEU A 67 8.29 5.47 8.85
N LEU A 68 7.47 5.59 7.81
CA LEU A 68 7.76 6.40 6.63
C LEU A 68 6.79 7.58 6.58
N VAL A 69 7.29 8.71 6.07
CA VAL A 69 6.49 9.89 5.74
C VAL A 69 6.50 10.03 4.22
N PHE A 70 5.33 10.24 3.61
CA PHE A 70 5.24 10.56 2.19
C PHE A 70 5.64 12.02 1.97
N ASP A 71 6.69 12.24 1.19
CA ASP A 71 7.26 13.58 0.91
C ASP A 71 6.66 14.24 -0.35
N GLY A 72 5.84 13.52 -1.12
CA GLY A 72 5.24 13.99 -2.37
C GLY A 72 5.93 13.47 -3.62
N ALA A 73 7.01 12.71 -3.49
CA ALA A 73 7.67 12.02 -4.59
C ALA A 73 7.44 10.50 -4.50
N LEU A 74 7.25 9.88 -5.67
CA LEU A 74 7.10 8.44 -5.85
C LEU A 74 8.46 7.76 -6.00
#